data_AF-A0A2H1E9H5-F1
#
_entry.id   AF-A0A2H1E9H5-F1
#
_cell.length_a   1.000
_cell.length_b   1.000
_cell.length_c   1.000
_cell.angle_alpha   90.00
_cell.angle_beta   90.00
_cell.angle_gamma   90.00
#
_symmetry.space_group_name_H-M   'P 1'
#
loop_
_entity.id
_entity.type
_entity.pdbx_description
1 polymer ?
#
loop_
_entity_poly.entity_id
_entity_poly.type
_entity_poly.pdbx_seq_one_letter_code
_entity_poly.pdbx_strand_id
1 'polypeptide(L)'
;MFFVLCFYISNFDMIKFIITFVINPLIFTIVNSTEIILRLKQVLDYYKLTSSSFADTIDIQRSTMSHLLSGRNKPSLDFVLKVVDKFPEVNLYWFLKGKGKFPSMEQDVIDRNPPSLEETPSLFSHEAPIDLPSIPQKKGKELIKIILLYNDGSFENFDNNTFPI
;
A
#
# COMPACT_ATOMS: atom_id res chain seq x y z
N MET A 1 -7.97 40.25 10.04
CA MET A 1 -8.25 39.77 11.42
C MET A 1 -7.57 38.41 11.65
N PHE A 2 -6.24 38.34 11.50
CA PHE A 2 -5.45 37.11 11.77
C PHE A 2 -4.04 37.44 12.32
N PHE A 3 -3.77 38.71 12.64
CA PHE A 3 -2.45 39.19 13.05
C PHE A 3 -2.38 39.71 14.50
N VAL A 4 -3.43 39.53 15.31
CA VAL A 4 -3.47 40.04 16.70
C VAL A 4 -3.74 38.93 17.74
N LEU A 5 -3.35 37.68 17.45
CA LEU A 5 -3.39 36.60 18.44
C LEU A 5 -2.02 35.94 18.67
N CYS A 6 -0.95 36.71 18.53
CA CYS A 6 0.40 36.26 18.86
C CYS A 6 1.02 37.19 19.89
N PHE A 7 0.57 37.19 21.15
CA PHE A 7 1.40 37.67 22.26
C PHE A 7 0.80 37.33 23.64
N TYR A 8 0.59 36.05 23.97
CA TYR A 8 0.78 35.53 25.34
C TYR A 8 0.59 34.01 25.39
N ILE A 9 1.60 33.27 24.97
CA ILE A 9 1.73 31.87 25.36
C ILE A 9 3.04 31.84 26.16
N SER A 10 2.96 31.51 27.45
CA SER A 10 4.12 31.43 28.33
C SER A 10 5.22 30.61 27.66
N ASN A 11 6.50 30.92 27.90
CA ASN A 11 7.62 30.16 27.34
C ASN A 11 7.45 28.64 27.53
N PHE A 12 6.85 28.22 28.64
CA PHE A 12 6.49 26.82 28.91
C PHE A 12 5.46 26.24 27.93
N ASP A 13 4.38 26.96 27.64
CA ASP A 13 3.30 26.50 26.74
C ASP A 13 3.73 26.55 25.27
N MET A 14 4.62 27.48 24.88
CA MET A 14 5.26 27.50 23.56
C MET A 14 6.20 26.31 23.38
N ILE A 15 7.01 25.99 24.40
CA ILE A 15 7.87 24.80 24.38
C ILE A 15 7.01 23.52 24.35
N LYS A 16 5.91 23.46 25.11
CA LYS A 16 4.99 22.32 25.12
C LYS A 16 4.27 22.15 23.78
N PHE A 17 3.90 23.25 23.14
CA PHE A 17 3.34 23.27 21.79
C PHE A 17 4.36 22.80 20.75
N ILE A 18 5.61 23.29 20.78
CA ILE A 18 6.66 22.85 19.87
C ILE A 18 6.98 21.36 20.08
N ILE A 19 7.12 20.90 21.32
CA ILE A 19 7.36 19.46 21.62
C ILE A 19 6.19 18.60 21.12
N THR A 20 4.94 19.01 21.38
CA THR A 20 3.75 18.19 21.10
C THR A 20 3.30 18.24 19.63
N PHE A 21 3.39 19.39 18.98
CA PHE A 21 2.86 19.62 17.63
C PHE A 21 3.91 19.72 16.53
N VAL A 22 5.18 19.99 16.87
CA VAL A 22 6.25 20.11 15.85
C VAL A 22 7.23 18.95 15.96
N ILE A 23 7.63 18.54 17.17
CA ILE A 23 8.65 17.50 17.37
C ILE A 23 8.06 16.09 17.43
N ASN A 24 6.98 15.87 18.21
CA ASN A 24 6.33 14.55 18.30
C ASN A 24 5.84 13.99 16.95
N PRO A 25 5.13 14.75 16.08
CA PRO A 25 4.72 14.22 14.79
C PRO A 25 5.89 14.05 13.80
N LEU A 26 7.01 14.78 13.97
CA LEU A 26 8.23 14.55 13.17
C LEU A 26 8.93 13.24 13.57
N ILE A 27 8.90 12.89 14.86
CA ILE A 27 9.39 11.60 15.39
C ILE A 27 8.45 10.45 14.99
N PHE A 28 7.14 10.71 14.92
CA PHE A 28 6.11 9.81 14.39
C PHE A 28 6.14 9.78 12.86
N THR A 29 7.30 9.45 12.29
CA THR A 29 7.46 9.33 10.84
C THR A 29 6.52 8.24 10.32
N ILE A 30 5.98 8.45 9.11
CA ILE A 30 4.96 7.69 8.35
C ILE A 30 5.08 6.14 8.37
N VAL A 31 6.20 5.59 8.83
CA VAL A 31 6.46 4.16 9.00
C VAL A 31 7.04 3.94 10.40
N ASN A 32 6.26 3.30 11.27
CA ASN A 32 6.66 3.01 12.65
C ASN A 32 7.64 1.83 12.65
N SER A 33 8.93 2.11 12.91
CA SER A 33 10.00 1.11 12.93
C SER A 33 9.79 0.04 13.98
N THR A 34 9.24 0.39 15.14
CA THR A 34 8.95 -0.55 16.22
C THR A 34 7.94 -1.59 15.78
N GLU A 35 6.89 -1.15 15.08
CA GLU A 35 5.85 -2.03 14.52
C GLU A 35 6.40 -2.98 13.44
N ILE A 36 7.32 -2.50 12.60
CA ILE A 36 8.01 -3.37 11.63
C ILE A 36 8.86 -4.42 12.34
N ILE A 37 9.59 -4.04 13.39
CA ILE A 37 10.40 -4.98 14.17
C ILE A 37 9.52 -6.05 14.83
N LEU A 38 8.33 -5.68 15.34
CA LEU A 38 7.38 -6.66 15.88
C LEU A 38 6.92 -7.66 14.82
N ARG A 39 6.56 -7.18 13.63
CA ARG A 39 6.18 -8.06 12.50
C ARG A 39 7.35 -8.90 12.01
N LEU A 40 8.56 -8.35 11.97
CA LEU A 40 9.77 -9.09 11.63
C LEU A 40 10.01 -10.26 12.60
N LYS A 41 9.73 -10.08 13.91
CA LYS A 41 9.78 -11.17 14.89
C LYS A 41 8.74 -12.25 14.58
N GLN A 42 7.54 -11.88 14.18
CA GLN A 42 6.52 -12.86 13.75
C GLN A 42 6.99 -13.66 12.53
N VAL A 43 7.68 -13.02 11.58
CA VAL A 43 8.27 -13.69 10.42
C VAL A 43 9.37 -14.67 10.87
N LEU A 44 10.30 -14.24 11.74
CA LEU A 44 11.33 -15.11 12.31
C LEU A 44 10.74 -16.34 12.99
N ASP A 45 9.70 -16.14 13.80
CA ASP A 45 9.03 -17.21 14.54
C ASP A 45 8.25 -18.18 13.62
N TYR A 46 7.68 -17.67 12.53
CA TYR A 46 6.96 -18.47 11.53
C TYR A 46 7.91 -19.42 10.78
N TYR A 47 9.00 -18.88 10.23
CA TYR A 47 10.01 -19.68 9.50
C TYR A 47 11.01 -20.42 10.42
N LYS A 48 10.88 -20.28 11.74
CA LYS A 48 11.81 -20.86 12.74
C LYS A 48 13.27 -20.45 12.51
N LEU A 49 13.49 -19.20 12.11
CA LEU A 49 14.81 -18.67 11.82
C LEU A 49 15.37 -17.88 13.01
N THR A 50 16.67 -18.05 13.24
CA THR A 50 17.42 -17.14 14.12
C THR A 50 17.71 -15.83 13.40
N SER A 51 18.00 -14.76 14.15
CA SER A 51 18.40 -13.46 13.57
C SER A 51 19.59 -13.59 12.62
N SER A 52 20.57 -14.44 12.96
CA SER A 52 21.74 -14.69 12.12
C SER A 52 21.36 -15.40 10.83
N SER A 53 20.58 -16.48 10.92
CA SER A 53 20.15 -17.22 9.73
C SER A 53 19.27 -16.37 8.81
N PHE A 54 18.39 -15.54 9.37
CA PHE A 54 17.59 -14.61 8.57
C PHE A 54 18.46 -13.60 7.82
N ALA A 55 19.43 -13.00 8.50
CA ALA A 55 20.35 -12.04 7.88
C ALA A 55 21.11 -12.67 6.70
N ASP A 56 21.55 -13.91 6.88
CA ASP A 56 22.21 -14.68 5.82
C ASP A 56 21.23 -14.96 4.65
N THR A 57 19.97 -15.32 4.92
CA THR A 57 18.94 -15.59 3.90
C THR A 57 18.62 -14.38 3.01
N ILE A 58 18.53 -13.19 3.59
CA ILE A 58 18.24 -11.94 2.84
C ILE A 58 19.51 -11.21 2.39
N ASP A 59 20.68 -11.82 2.55
CA ASP A 59 21.98 -11.27 2.15
C ASP A 59 22.22 -9.86 2.73
N ILE A 60 22.21 -9.77 4.07
CA ILE A 60 22.62 -8.58 4.82
C ILE A 60 23.60 -8.94 5.93
N GLN A 61 24.34 -7.94 6.42
CA GLN A 61 25.25 -8.14 7.54
C GLN A 61 24.49 -8.46 8.84
N ARG A 62 24.97 -9.45 9.61
CA ARG A 62 24.38 -9.84 10.91
C ARG A 62 24.36 -8.69 11.93
N SER A 63 25.35 -7.80 11.89
CA SER A 63 25.38 -6.56 12.71
C SER A 63 24.19 -5.66 12.39
N THR A 64 23.86 -5.48 11.10
CA THR A 64 22.69 -4.72 10.65
C THR A 64 21.40 -5.31 11.23
N MET A 65 21.24 -6.63 11.15
CA MET A 65 20.08 -7.31 11.75
C MET A 65 20.02 -7.12 13.27
N SER A 66 21.14 -7.27 13.96
CA SER A 66 21.24 -7.08 15.42
C SER A 66 20.85 -5.65 15.85
N HIS A 67 21.38 -4.64 15.16
CA HIS A 67 21.05 -3.24 15.45
C HIS A 67 19.58 -2.91 15.14
N LEU A 68 19.03 -3.48 14.06
CA LEU A 68 17.62 -3.32 13.71
C LEU A 68 16.69 -3.91 14.78
N LEU A 69 16.95 -5.15 15.22
CA LEU A 69 16.15 -5.80 16.27
C LEU A 69 16.26 -5.10 17.64
N SER A 70 17.37 -4.39 17.89
CA SER A 70 17.55 -3.57 19.11
C SER A 70 16.74 -2.27 19.11
N GLY A 71 16.09 -1.91 17.99
CA GLY A 71 15.27 -0.70 17.88
C GLY A 71 16.05 0.59 17.69
N ARG A 72 17.37 0.53 17.51
CA ARG A 72 18.22 1.73 17.31
C ARG A 72 18.24 2.21 15.87
N ASN A 73 17.91 1.36 14.91
CA ASN A 73 17.95 1.66 13.48
C ASN A 73 16.57 1.49 12.83
N LYS A 74 16.24 2.41 11.91
CA LYS A 74 15.10 2.25 11.01
C LYS A 74 15.45 1.23 9.90
N PRO A 75 14.53 0.33 9.51
CA PRO A 75 14.72 -0.51 8.33
C PRO A 75 14.94 0.38 7.09
N SER A 76 15.92 0.04 6.26
CA SER A 76 16.07 0.66 4.95
C SER A 76 15.01 0.13 3.98
N LEU A 77 14.76 0.86 2.89
CA LEU A 77 13.89 0.37 1.82
C LEU A 77 14.43 -0.93 1.21
N ASP A 78 15.75 -0.99 0.96
CA ASP A 78 16.42 -2.20 0.45
C ASP A 78 16.15 -3.42 1.34
N PHE A 79 16.24 -3.25 2.66
CA PHE A 79 15.92 -4.31 3.61
C PHE A 79 14.47 -4.79 3.44
N VAL A 80 13.51 -3.86 3.39
CA VAL A 80 12.09 -4.21 3.23
C VAL A 80 11.85 -4.98 1.93
N LEU A 81 12.44 -4.53 0.83
CA LEU A 81 12.29 -5.18 -0.48
C LEU A 81 12.89 -6.59 -0.49
N LYS A 82 14.08 -6.76 0.09
CA LYS A 82 14.71 -8.09 0.23
C LYS A 82 13.87 -9.04 1.07
N VAL A 83 13.21 -8.57 2.13
CA VAL A 83 12.33 -9.39 2.96
C VAL A 83 11.14 -9.90 2.15
N VAL A 84 10.38 -9.01 1.48
CA VAL A 84 9.19 -9.43 0.73
C VAL A 84 9.53 -10.24 -0.52
N ASP A 85 10.76 -10.13 -1.04
CA ASP A 85 11.25 -10.95 -2.14
C ASP A 85 11.62 -12.38 -1.71
N LYS A 86 12.26 -12.53 -0.54
CA LYS A 86 12.67 -13.85 -0.01
C LYS A 86 11.58 -14.60 0.74
N PHE A 87 10.57 -13.91 1.25
CA PHE A 87 9.49 -14.48 2.05
C PHE A 87 8.13 -14.17 1.39
N PRO A 88 7.66 -15.01 0.45
CA PRO A 88 6.45 -14.71 -0.35
C PRO A 88 5.17 -14.62 0.50
N GLU A 89 5.15 -15.24 1.67
CA GLU A 89 4.06 -15.14 2.64
C GLU A 89 4.00 -13.76 3.32
N VAL A 90 5.05 -12.94 3.20
CA VAL A 90 5.13 -11.58 3.74
C VAL A 90 4.62 -10.57 2.71
N ASN A 91 3.36 -10.15 2.84
CA ASN A 91 2.83 -9.04 2.06
C ASN A 91 3.46 -7.69 2.47
N LEU A 92 3.88 -6.89 1.49
CA LEU A 92 4.53 -5.58 1.70
C LEU A 92 3.66 -4.60 2.49
N TYR A 93 2.36 -4.53 2.18
CA TYR A 93 1.44 -3.63 2.84
C TYR A 93 1.20 -4.04 4.29
N TRP A 94 1.11 -5.35 4.54
CA TRP A 94 1.08 -5.90 5.90
C TRP A 94 2.35 -5.57 6.66
N PHE A 95 3.52 -5.79 6.05
CA PHE A 95 4.80 -5.58 6.71
C PHE A 95 5.03 -4.11 7.07
N LEU A 96 4.65 -3.18 6.19
CA LEU A 96 4.85 -1.74 6.42
C LEU A 96 3.77 -1.08 7.28
N LYS A 97 2.50 -1.48 7.10
CA LYS A 97 1.34 -0.77 7.69
C LYS A 97 0.52 -1.63 8.64
N GLY A 98 0.85 -2.91 8.81
CA GLY A 98 0.09 -3.84 9.65
C GLY A 98 -1.29 -4.18 9.10
N LYS A 99 -1.56 -3.88 7.82
CA LYS A 99 -2.86 -4.10 7.18
C LYS A 99 -2.79 -5.29 6.23
N GLY A 100 -3.75 -6.21 6.33
CA GLY A 100 -3.73 -7.48 5.62
C GLY A 100 -3.50 -8.63 6.58
N LYS A 101 -3.02 -9.76 6.07
CA LYS A 101 -2.81 -10.98 6.86
C LYS A 101 -1.42 -11.55 6.58
N PHE A 102 -0.82 -12.10 7.63
CA PHE A 102 0.40 -12.89 7.55
C PHE A 102 0.17 -14.21 8.31
N PRO A 103 0.55 -15.36 7.74
CA PRO A 103 1.05 -15.54 6.37
C PRO A 103 -0.03 -15.20 5.32
N SER A 104 0.36 -14.59 4.20
CA SER A 104 -0.53 -14.36 3.06
C SER A 104 -0.72 -15.67 2.29
N MET A 105 -1.94 -15.93 1.83
CA MET A 105 -2.22 -17.05 0.92
C MET A 105 -1.94 -16.62 -0.52
N GLU A 106 -1.51 -17.56 -1.35
CA GLU A 106 -0.96 -17.37 -2.72
C GLU A 106 -1.84 -16.58 -3.70
N GLN A 107 -3.09 -16.24 -3.36
CA GLN A 107 -3.97 -15.43 -4.21
C GLN A 107 -3.79 -13.90 -4.12
N ASP A 108 -2.99 -13.38 -3.17
CA ASP A 108 -2.74 -11.94 -3.03
C ASP A 108 -1.44 -11.46 -3.70
N VAL A 109 -0.82 -12.29 -4.55
CA VAL A 109 0.37 -11.90 -5.32
C VAL A 109 -0.08 -11.00 -6.47
N ILE A 110 0.30 -9.74 -6.41
CA ILE A 110 0.20 -8.79 -7.52
C ILE A 110 0.84 -9.46 -8.75
N ASP A 111 0.02 -9.65 -9.78
CA ASP A 111 0.35 -10.07 -11.13
C ASP A 111 1.75 -9.63 -11.56
N ARG A 112 2.71 -10.57 -11.51
CA ARG A 112 4.04 -10.42 -12.13
C ARG A 112 4.11 -11.21 -13.43
N ASN A 113 3.00 -11.34 -14.16
CA ASN A 113 3.04 -11.88 -15.51
C ASN A 113 3.09 -10.72 -16.53
N PRO A 114 4.10 -10.62 -17.41
CA PRO A 114 3.98 -9.79 -18.61
C PRO A 114 2.77 -10.30 -19.42
N PRO A 115 1.92 -9.43 -20.00
CA PRO A 115 0.75 -9.87 -20.72
C PRO A 115 1.16 -10.71 -21.93
N SER A 116 0.89 -12.01 -21.86
CA SER A 116 0.81 -12.87 -23.04
C SER A 116 -0.39 -12.39 -23.86
N LEU A 117 -0.11 -11.89 -25.06
CA LEU A 117 -1.10 -11.47 -26.05
C LEU A 117 -1.85 -12.70 -26.55
N GLU A 118 -3.03 -13.00 -25.98
CA GLU A 118 -3.98 -13.90 -26.63
C GLU A 118 -5.42 -13.33 -26.61
N GLU A 119 -5.84 -13.01 -27.84
CA GLU A 119 -7.19 -13.07 -28.41
C GLU A 119 -8.22 -12.00 -28.03
N THR A 120 -8.32 -11.01 -28.91
CA THR A 120 -9.43 -10.06 -29.04
C THR A 120 -10.73 -10.78 -29.42
N PRO A 121 -11.88 -10.51 -28.74
CA PRO A 121 -13.16 -10.86 -29.33
C PRO A 121 -13.48 -9.87 -30.44
N SER A 122 -13.61 -10.38 -31.66
CA SER A 122 -14.05 -9.67 -32.86
C SER A 122 -15.43 -9.04 -32.64
N LEU A 123 -15.45 -7.72 -32.47
CA LEU A 123 -16.63 -6.89 -32.70
C LEU A 123 -16.80 -6.75 -34.22
N PHE A 124 -17.72 -7.50 -34.83
CA PHE A 124 -18.62 -7.11 -35.92
C PHE A 124 -19.16 -8.33 -36.68
N SER A 125 -20.46 -8.24 -37.00
CA SER A 125 -21.20 -8.97 -38.06
C SER A 125 -21.86 -10.30 -37.65
N HIS A 126 -23.15 -10.25 -37.29
CA HIS A 126 -24.25 -10.37 -38.26
C HIS A 126 -25.60 -10.09 -37.56
N GLU A 127 -26.30 -9.08 -38.05
CA GLU A 127 -27.73 -8.85 -37.76
C GLU A 127 -28.56 -9.89 -38.50
N ALA A 128 -29.37 -10.64 -37.76
CA ALA A 128 -30.57 -11.31 -38.26
C ALA A 128 -31.66 -11.23 -37.17
N PRO A 129 -32.93 -11.02 -37.54
CA PRO A 129 -33.97 -10.52 -36.64
C PRO A 129 -34.57 -11.67 -35.82
N ILE A 130 -34.45 -11.59 -34.49
CA ILE A 130 -35.14 -12.54 -33.60
C ILE A 130 -35.74 -11.77 -32.42
N ASP A 131 -37.05 -11.99 -32.29
CA ASP A 131 -38.03 -11.49 -31.33
C ASP A 131 -37.51 -11.01 -29.97
N LEU A 132 -38.08 -9.88 -29.53
CA LEU A 132 -38.07 -9.44 -28.13
C LEU A 132 -38.58 -10.55 -27.19
N PRO A 133 -37.79 -10.95 -26.18
CA PRO A 133 -38.30 -11.50 -24.95
C PRO A 133 -38.09 -10.46 -23.85
N SER A 134 -39.20 -9.88 -23.38
CA SER A 134 -39.43 -9.30 -22.06
C SER A 134 -38.18 -9.01 -21.20
N ILE A 135 -37.87 -7.73 -21.06
CA ILE A 135 -36.91 -7.15 -20.11
C ILE A 135 -37.20 -7.72 -18.70
N PRO A 136 -36.30 -8.52 -18.10
CA PRO A 136 -36.27 -8.58 -16.65
C PRO A 136 -35.78 -7.21 -16.21
N GLN A 137 -36.58 -6.48 -15.42
CA GLN A 137 -36.14 -5.25 -14.76
C GLN A 137 -34.99 -5.57 -13.81
N LYS A 138 -33.78 -5.67 -14.37
CA LYS A 138 -32.54 -5.79 -13.65
C LYS A 138 -32.19 -4.39 -13.21
N LYS A 139 -32.44 -4.12 -11.93
CA LYS A 139 -31.95 -3.00 -11.12
C LYS A 139 -30.83 -2.24 -11.86
N GLY A 140 -31.18 -1.04 -12.34
CA GLY A 140 -30.36 -0.25 -13.24
C GLY A 140 -28.93 -0.18 -12.74
N LYS A 141 -27.97 -0.52 -13.60
CA LYS A 141 -26.56 -0.31 -13.30
C LYS A 141 -26.32 1.20 -13.32
N GLU A 142 -26.05 1.78 -12.17
CA GLU A 142 -25.63 3.17 -12.08
C GLU A 142 -24.16 3.26 -12.52
N LEU A 143 -23.90 4.12 -13.49
CA LEU A 143 -22.54 4.43 -13.93
C LEU A 143 -21.82 5.12 -12.78
N ILE A 144 -20.79 4.47 -12.23
CA ILE A 144 -20.00 5.04 -11.12
C ILE A 144 -18.89 5.93 -11.68
N LYS A 145 -18.16 5.47 -12.71
CA LYS A 145 -16.97 6.16 -13.23
C LYS A 145 -16.55 5.63 -14.61
N ILE A 146 -16.00 6.51 -15.45
CA ILE A 146 -15.29 6.16 -16.71
C ILE A 146 -13.86 6.68 -16.62
N ILE A 147 -12.89 5.86 -17.06
CA ILE A 147 -11.48 6.23 -17.19
C ILE A 147 -11.06 6.01 -18.64
N LEU A 148 -10.62 7.08 -19.31
CA LEU A 148 -10.02 7.02 -20.64
C LEU A 148 -8.50 6.97 -20.49
N LEU A 149 -7.86 5.97 -21.10
CA LEU A 149 -6.41 5.77 -21.09
C LEU A 149 -5.89 6.02 -22.51
N TYR A 150 -4.91 6.91 -22.63
CA TYR A 150 -4.27 7.25 -23.89
C TYR A 150 -2.92 6.52 -24.03
N ASN A 151 -2.46 6.35 -25.27
CA ASN A 151 -1.21 5.64 -25.58
C ASN A 151 0.07 6.39 -25.17
N ASP A 152 -0.05 7.68 -24.88
CA ASP A 152 1.01 8.53 -24.31
C ASP A 152 1.11 8.41 -22.78
N GLY A 153 0.25 7.59 -22.16
CA GLY A 153 0.16 7.41 -20.71
C GLY A 153 -0.71 8.45 -20.00
N SER A 154 -1.32 9.38 -20.74
CA SER A 154 -2.30 10.32 -20.18
C SER A 154 -3.61 9.62 -19.84
N PHE A 155 -4.38 10.16 -18.89
CA PHE A 155 -5.71 9.64 -18.57
C PHE A 155 -6.71 10.73 -18.17
N GLU A 156 -7.99 10.49 -18.48
CA GLU A 156 -9.12 11.33 -18.08
C GLU A 156 -10.11 10.54 -17.22
N ASN A 157 -10.66 11.19 -16.18
CA ASN A 157 -11.64 10.60 -15.28
C ASN A 157 -12.96 11.36 -15.41
N PHE A 158 -14.03 10.62 -15.62
CA PHE A 158 -15.39 11.16 -15.64
C PHE A 158 -16.22 10.46 -14.57
N ASP A 159 -16.66 11.25 -13.59
CA ASP A 159 -17.58 10.80 -12.55
C ASP A 159 -19.03 11.10 -12.98
N ASN A 160 -20.00 10.46 -12.33
CA ASN A 160 -21.43 10.54 -12.66
C ASN A 160 -22.04 11.96 -12.73
N ASN A 161 -21.41 12.96 -12.10
CA ASN A 161 -21.86 14.36 -12.11
C ASN A 161 -21.31 15.18 -13.28
N THR A 162 -20.48 14.59 -14.15
CA THR A 162 -19.76 15.32 -15.20
C THR A 162 -20.58 15.45 -16.49
N PHE A 163 -21.62 14.63 -16.64
CA PHE A 163 -22.51 14.67 -17.79
C PHE A 163 -23.85 15.32 -17.38
N PRO A 164 -24.19 16.52 -17.88
CA PRO A 164 -25.56 16.98 -17.80
C PRO A 164 -26.42 16.02 -18.63
N ILE A 165 -27.46 15.48 -17.99
CA ILE A 165 -28.48 14.63 -18.60
C ILE A 165 -29.21 15.43 -19.68
#